data_AF-A0ABD0SVQ0-F1
#
_entry.id   AF-A0ABD0SVQ0-F1
#
_cell.length_a   1.000
_cell.length_b   1.000
_cell.length_c   1.000
_cell.angle_alpha   90.00
_cell.angle_beta   90.00
_cell.angle_gamma   90.00
#
_symmetry.space_group_name_H-M   'P 1'
#
loop_
_entity.id
_entity.type
_entity.pdbx_description
1 polymer ?
#
loop_
_entity_poly.entity_id
_entity_poly.type
_entity_poly.pdbx_seq_one_letter_code
_entity_poly.pdbx_strand_id
1 'polypeptide(L)'
;MNNADESNKGFTERQKYVKESKVVEMIGYLHGDIFNQEKFLINGVEMCVKLVRSRDSFNLMAPTSDIKVKVSITDATLLVRKARINPSVLLAHQKVLASTTAKYPITRAEVKVLTIPSGVQGKTLDNVFLGQIPKRCIIGFVNNTAFNGSFTKNPFDFDNFGMNKFSLYIDGMQIPSKALQPSFSNGVHTIMYHTFSQGLVSIS
;
A
#
# COMPACT_ATOMS: atom_id res chain seq x y z
N MET A 1 7.68 16.74 -7.38
CA MET A 1 6.24 16.42 -7.20
C MET A 1 5.77 16.55 -5.75
N ASN A 2 6.59 17.10 -4.85
CA ASN A 2 6.39 16.97 -3.39
C ASN A 2 6.17 18.28 -2.66
N ASN A 3 6.31 19.40 -3.38
CA ASN A 3 6.07 20.72 -2.82
C ASN A 3 4.59 21.07 -2.95
N ALA A 4 4.06 21.79 -1.96
CA ALA A 4 2.74 22.41 -2.00
C ALA A 4 2.85 23.83 -2.56
N ASP A 5 3.45 23.98 -3.74
CA ASP A 5 3.65 25.26 -4.41
C ASP A 5 3.27 25.16 -5.91
N GLU A 6 3.31 26.30 -6.61
CA GLU A 6 2.94 26.40 -8.03
C GLU A 6 3.86 25.60 -8.96
N SER A 7 5.06 25.22 -8.51
CA SER A 7 5.97 24.36 -9.31
C SER A 7 5.40 22.95 -9.47
N ASN A 8 4.57 22.51 -8.52
CA ASN A 8 3.91 21.22 -8.56
C ASN A 8 2.57 21.29 -9.30
N LYS A 9 2.62 21.17 -10.63
CA LYS A 9 1.42 21.16 -11.48
C LYS A 9 0.33 20.20 -10.99
N GLY A 10 0.71 19.01 -10.51
CA GLY A 10 -0.24 18.03 -9.99
C GLY A 10 -0.95 18.48 -8.71
N PHE A 11 -0.25 19.21 -7.84
CA PHE A 11 -0.87 19.84 -6.66
C PHE A 11 -1.85 20.92 -7.07
N THR A 12 -1.47 21.81 -7.98
CA THR A 12 -2.34 22.90 -8.48
C THR A 12 -3.60 22.35 -9.14
N GLU A 13 -3.50 21.31 -9.97
CA GLU A 13 -4.69 20.68 -10.57
C GLU A 13 -5.59 20.03 -9.53
N ARG A 14 -5.04 19.31 -8.55
CA ARG A 14 -5.85 18.72 -7.46
C ARG A 14 -6.54 19.78 -6.61
N GLN A 15 -5.87 20.90 -6.36
CA GLN A 15 -6.42 22.02 -5.59
C GLN A 15 -7.68 22.60 -6.26
N LYS A 16 -7.74 22.66 -7.59
CA LYS A 16 -8.92 23.18 -8.32
C LYS A 16 -10.19 22.39 -8.04
N TYR A 17 -10.10 21.07 -7.81
CA TYR A 17 -11.28 20.23 -7.52
C TYR A 17 -11.88 20.50 -6.13
N VAL A 18 -11.07 20.95 -5.17
CA VAL A 18 -11.46 21.14 -3.76
C VAL A 18 -11.50 22.60 -3.32
N LYS A 19 -11.24 23.55 -4.25
CA LYS A 19 -11.27 24.98 -3.97
C LYS A 19 -12.63 25.38 -3.39
N GLU A 20 -12.63 26.37 -2.48
CA GLU A 20 -13.84 26.88 -1.82
C GLU A 20 -14.62 25.80 -1.03
N SER A 21 -13.90 24.78 -0.53
CA SER A 21 -14.48 23.66 0.24
C SER A 21 -15.52 22.86 -0.54
N LYS A 22 -15.35 22.77 -1.86
CA LYS A 22 -16.22 21.98 -2.73
C LYS A 22 -16.18 20.51 -2.32
N VAL A 23 -17.37 19.89 -2.25
CA VAL A 23 -17.51 18.46 -2.04
C VAL A 23 -17.05 17.71 -3.29
N VAL A 24 -16.20 16.70 -3.09
CA VAL A 24 -15.68 15.84 -4.16
C VAL A 24 -16.25 14.44 -3.99
N GLU A 25 -16.77 13.89 -5.08
CA GLU A 25 -17.18 12.49 -5.18
C GLU A 25 -16.00 11.64 -5.63
N MET A 26 -15.80 10.50 -4.97
CA MET A 26 -14.71 9.56 -5.29
C MET A 26 -15.25 8.13 -5.29
N ILE A 27 -14.75 7.33 -6.22
CA ILE A 27 -15.01 5.89 -6.30
C ILE A 27 -13.67 5.15 -6.40
N GLY A 28 -13.55 4.04 -5.67
CA GLY A 28 -12.34 3.24 -5.65
C GLY A 28 -12.60 1.84 -5.12
N TYR A 29 -11.64 0.95 -5.35
CA TYR A 29 -11.69 -0.41 -4.81
C TYR A 29 -11.29 -0.43 -3.33
N LEU A 30 -11.93 -1.30 -2.57
CA LEU A 30 -11.49 -1.59 -1.21
C LEU A 30 -10.35 -2.60 -1.26
N HIS A 31 -9.13 -2.13 -1.00
CA HIS A 31 -7.92 -2.95 -0.99
C HIS A 31 -7.81 -3.80 0.28
N GLY A 32 -8.61 -4.87 0.37
CA GLY A 32 -8.50 -5.88 1.41
C GLY A 32 -8.13 -7.24 0.83
N ASP A 33 -7.35 -8.04 1.54
CA ASP A 33 -6.83 -9.32 1.05
C ASP A 33 -7.92 -10.28 0.54
N ILE A 34 -9.07 -10.30 1.22
CA ILE A 34 -10.24 -11.14 0.86
C ILE A 34 -10.98 -10.64 -0.39
N PHE A 35 -10.83 -9.36 -0.76
CA PHE A 35 -11.47 -8.77 -1.94
C PHE A 35 -10.64 -8.96 -3.21
N ASN A 36 -9.37 -9.37 -3.06
CA ASN A 36 -8.43 -9.57 -4.17
C ASN A 36 -8.35 -11.03 -4.64
N GLN A 37 -9.23 -11.92 -4.16
CA GLN A 37 -9.31 -13.31 -4.63
C GLN A 37 -10.48 -13.53 -5.60
N GLU A 38 -10.37 -14.55 -6.45
CA GLU A 38 -11.23 -14.74 -7.62
C GLU A 38 -12.62 -15.35 -7.31
N LYS A 39 -12.80 -15.96 -6.14
CA LYS A 39 -14.04 -16.65 -5.78
C LYS A 39 -15.08 -15.69 -5.21
N PHE A 40 -16.34 -15.90 -5.56
CA PHE A 40 -17.44 -15.19 -4.89
C PHE A 40 -17.59 -15.68 -3.44
N LEU A 41 -17.92 -14.75 -2.55
CA LEU A 41 -18.37 -15.10 -1.21
C LEU A 41 -19.68 -15.89 -1.30
N ILE A 42 -19.79 -16.99 -0.54
CA ILE A 42 -21.00 -17.80 -0.50
C ILE A 42 -22.15 -17.04 0.16
N ASN A 43 -23.38 -17.44 -0.17
CA ASN A 43 -24.58 -16.88 0.44
C ASN A 43 -24.67 -17.23 1.93
N GLY A 44 -25.31 -16.36 2.72
CA GLY A 44 -25.57 -16.60 4.14
C GLY A 44 -24.40 -16.31 5.07
N VAL A 45 -23.30 -15.72 4.55
CA VAL A 45 -22.18 -15.24 5.37
C VAL A 45 -22.34 -13.75 5.60
N GLU A 46 -22.38 -13.34 6.87
CA GLU A 46 -22.34 -11.94 7.25
C GLU A 46 -20.92 -11.39 7.10
N MET A 47 -20.80 -10.21 6.49
CA MET A 47 -19.52 -9.53 6.31
C MET A 47 -19.60 -8.14 6.93
N CYS A 48 -18.68 -7.85 7.84
CA CYS A 48 -18.51 -6.53 8.42
C CYS A 48 -17.22 -5.89 7.87
N VAL A 49 -17.34 -4.69 7.32
CA VAL A 49 -16.19 -3.88 6.87
C VAL A 49 -16.07 -2.66 7.76
N LYS A 50 -14.92 -2.52 8.43
CA LYS A 50 -14.60 -1.35 9.26
C LYS A 50 -13.51 -0.53 8.59
N LEU A 51 -13.84 0.72 8.25
CA LEU A 51 -12.88 1.68 7.71
C LEU A 51 -12.48 2.66 8.80
N VAL A 52 -11.16 2.86 8.98
CA VAL A 52 -10.62 3.83 9.92
C VAL A 52 -9.98 4.96 9.12
N ARG A 53 -10.46 6.18 9.34
CA ARG A 53 -9.95 7.37 8.65
C ARG A 53 -8.58 7.74 9.19
N SER A 54 -7.63 7.98 8.29
CA SER A 54 -6.34 8.58 8.58
C SER A 54 -6.48 10.05 9.02
N ARG A 55 -5.44 10.59 9.64
CA ARG A 55 -5.39 11.98 10.12
C ARG A 55 -5.42 12.97 8.95
N ASP A 56 -5.97 14.16 9.18
CA ASP A 56 -6.04 15.22 8.16
C ASP A 56 -4.64 15.64 7.67
N SER A 57 -3.64 15.65 8.56
CA SER A 57 -2.24 15.92 8.22
C SER A 57 -1.57 14.85 7.35
N PHE A 58 -2.15 13.64 7.26
CA PHE A 58 -1.66 12.59 6.37
C PHE A 58 -2.33 12.68 4.99
N ASN A 59 -3.61 13.08 4.95
CA ASN A 59 -4.42 13.06 3.73
C ASN A 59 -4.35 14.36 2.92
N LEU A 60 -3.99 15.47 3.57
CA LEU A 60 -3.97 16.79 2.95
C LEU A 60 -2.54 17.34 2.87
N MET A 61 -2.26 18.06 1.79
CA MET A 61 -1.02 18.81 1.60
C MET A 61 -1.31 20.31 1.57
N ALA A 62 -0.43 21.09 2.15
CA ALA A 62 -0.52 22.54 2.17
C ALA A 62 0.86 23.20 2.36
N PRO A 63 1.01 24.50 2.00
CA PRO A 63 2.31 25.18 2.05
C PRO A 63 2.84 25.42 3.46
N THR A 64 1.95 25.51 4.46
CA THR A 64 2.30 25.80 5.86
C THR A 64 1.73 24.76 6.82
N SER A 65 2.32 24.66 8.01
CA SER A 65 1.90 23.70 9.05
C SER A 65 0.69 24.19 9.87
N ASP A 66 0.54 25.50 10.03
CA ASP A 66 -0.48 26.12 10.88
C ASP A 66 -1.78 26.35 10.13
N ILE A 67 -2.42 25.26 9.72
CA ILE A 67 -3.67 25.31 8.96
C ILE A 67 -4.75 24.51 9.69
N LYS A 68 -5.92 25.12 9.85
CA LYS A 68 -7.11 24.49 10.42
C LYS A 68 -8.01 23.97 9.30
N VAL A 69 -7.60 22.86 8.69
CA VAL A 69 -8.40 22.14 7.68
C VAL A 69 -8.79 20.77 8.20
N LYS A 70 -10.00 20.32 7.81
CA LYS A 70 -10.55 19.02 8.17
C LYS A 70 -11.21 18.40 6.95
N VAL A 71 -11.01 17.10 6.77
CA VAL A 71 -11.77 16.28 5.83
C VAL A 71 -12.97 15.67 6.56
N SER A 72 -14.17 15.89 6.05
CA SER A 72 -15.41 15.25 6.50
C SER A 72 -15.97 14.35 5.39
N ILE A 73 -16.33 13.12 5.76
CA ILE A 73 -17.06 12.22 4.87
C ILE A 73 -18.54 12.57 5.00
N THR A 74 -19.14 13.03 3.91
CA THR A 74 -20.56 13.43 3.88
C THR A 74 -21.48 12.23 3.69
N ASP A 75 -21.11 11.35 2.75
CA ASP A 75 -21.80 10.09 2.46
C ASP A 75 -20.75 9.01 2.12
N ALA A 76 -21.07 7.75 2.41
CA ALA A 76 -20.24 6.61 2.06
C ALA A 76 -21.10 5.41 1.70
N THR A 77 -20.99 4.95 0.45
CA THR A 77 -21.74 3.82 -0.08
C THR A 77 -20.80 2.70 -0.52
N LEU A 78 -21.07 1.46 -0.12
CA LEU A 78 -20.35 0.28 -0.58
C LEU A 78 -21.12 -0.41 -1.72
N LEU A 79 -20.53 -0.41 -2.91
CA LEU A 79 -21.08 -1.11 -4.07
C LEU A 79 -20.56 -2.55 -4.11
N VAL A 80 -21.46 -3.53 -3.98
CA VAL A 80 -21.13 -4.96 -4.01
C VAL A 80 -21.78 -5.63 -5.21
N ARG A 81 -20.97 -6.33 -6.02
CA ARG A 81 -21.46 -7.12 -7.16
C ARG A 81 -21.98 -8.47 -6.69
N LYS A 82 -23.26 -8.74 -6.96
CA LYS A 82 -23.91 -10.04 -6.67
C LYS A 82 -24.08 -10.86 -7.96
N ALA A 83 -23.65 -12.12 -7.94
CA ALA A 83 -23.89 -13.05 -9.04
C ALA A 83 -25.26 -13.72 -8.92
N ARG A 84 -26.00 -13.85 -10.03
CA ARG A 84 -27.20 -14.68 -10.11
C ARG A 84 -26.79 -16.07 -10.58
N ILE A 85 -27.09 -17.09 -9.78
CA ILE A 85 -26.68 -18.48 -10.01
C ILE A 85 -27.93 -19.32 -10.25
N ASN A 86 -27.83 -20.31 -11.14
CA ASN A 86 -28.93 -21.25 -11.38
C ASN A 86 -29.30 -22.00 -10.07
N PRO A 87 -30.60 -22.12 -9.73
CA PRO A 87 -31.04 -22.80 -8.51
C PRO A 87 -30.45 -24.21 -8.31
N SER A 88 -30.27 -24.99 -9.37
CA SER A 88 -29.69 -26.34 -9.28
C SER A 88 -28.25 -26.33 -8.76
N VAL A 89 -27.46 -25.33 -9.15
CA VAL A 89 -26.08 -25.14 -8.69
C VAL A 89 -26.07 -24.68 -7.22
N LEU A 90 -27.01 -23.82 -6.82
CA LEU A 90 -27.15 -23.37 -5.45
C LEU A 90 -27.48 -24.55 -4.50
N LEU A 91 -28.40 -25.43 -4.90
CA LEU A 91 -28.75 -26.62 -4.14
C LEU A 91 -27.56 -27.61 -4.06
N ALA A 92 -26.82 -27.78 -5.15
CA ALA A 92 -25.61 -28.59 -5.15
C ALA A 92 -24.55 -28.04 -4.18
N HIS A 93 -24.33 -26.71 -4.18
CA HIS A 93 -23.44 -26.07 -3.22
C HIS A 93 -23.89 -26.27 -1.77
N GLN A 94 -25.19 -26.13 -1.46
CA GLN A 94 -25.72 -26.37 -0.12
C GLN A 94 -25.45 -27.81 0.36
N LYS A 95 -25.63 -28.81 -0.51
CA LYS A 95 -25.32 -30.22 -0.17
C LYS A 95 -23.83 -30.43 0.13
N VAL A 96 -22.94 -29.83 -0.67
CA VAL A 96 -21.49 -29.94 -0.45
C VAL A 96 -21.06 -29.20 0.82
N LEU A 97 -21.64 -28.03 1.08
CA LEU A 97 -21.34 -27.21 2.25
C LEU A 97 -21.82 -27.83 3.57
N ALA A 98 -22.75 -28.79 3.50
CA ALA A 98 -23.19 -29.56 4.68
C ALA A 98 -22.11 -30.54 5.19
N SER A 99 -21.18 -30.98 4.32
CA SER A 99 -20.10 -31.90 4.67
C SER A 99 -18.70 -31.30 4.57
N THR A 100 -18.54 -30.20 3.84
CA THR A 100 -17.23 -29.62 3.51
C THR A 100 -17.21 -28.11 3.71
N THR A 101 -16.11 -27.56 4.23
CA THR A 101 -15.94 -26.11 4.40
C THR A 101 -15.54 -25.41 3.09
N ALA A 102 -16.06 -24.20 2.87
CA ALA A 102 -15.61 -23.33 1.78
C ALA A 102 -14.17 -22.84 2.02
N LYS A 103 -13.31 -22.97 1.01
CA LYS A 103 -11.90 -22.54 1.07
C LYS A 103 -11.67 -21.34 0.14
N TYR A 104 -11.24 -20.23 0.73
CA TYR A 104 -10.85 -19.00 0.04
C TYR A 104 -9.32 -18.85 0.08
N PRO A 105 -8.63 -18.96 -1.07
CA PRO A 105 -7.22 -18.63 -1.13
C PRO A 105 -7.05 -17.12 -0.94
N ILE A 106 -6.17 -16.71 -0.04
CA ILE A 106 -5.92 -15.30 0.26
C ILE A 106 -4.42 -15.07 0.21
N THR A 107 -4.00 -14.04 -0.53
CA THR A 107 -2.64 -13.52 -0.49
C THR A 107 -2.62 -12.37 0.51
N ARG A 108 -1.96 -12.58 1.65
CA ARG A 108 -1.88 -11.55 2.70
C ARG A 108 -0.83 -10.50 2.37
N ALA A 109 -1.18 -9.24 2.51
CA ALA A 109 -0.23 -8.13 2.47
C ALA A 109 0.12 -7.72 3.90
N GLU A 110 1.40 -7.83 4.27
CA GLU A 110 1.90 -7.36 5.57
C GLU A 110 2.88 -6.20 5.37
N VAL A 111 2.70 -5.13 6.15
CA VAL A 111 3.59 -3.97 6.15
C VAL A 111 4.41 -3.96 7.44
N LYS A 112 5.74 -4.01 7.30
CA LYS A 112 6.69 -3.80 8.41
C LYS A 112 7.27 -2.40 8.28
N VAL A 113 7.13 -1.59 9.33
CA VAL A 113 7.70 -0.24 9.40
C VAL A 113 8.95 -0.28 10.24
N LEU A 114 10.07 0.14 9.66
CA LEU A 114 11.38 0.15 10.30
C LEU A 114 11.97 1.55 10.21
N THR A 115 12.51 2.06 11.31
CA THR A 115 13.10 3.40 11.36
C THR A 115 14.63 3.31 11.27
N ILE A 116 15.21 4.09 10.35
CA ILE A 116 16.65 4.27 10.22
C ILE A 116 16.99 5.69 10.71
N PRO A 117 17.77 5.85 11.79
CA PRO A 117 18.19 7.17 12.26
C PRO A 117 19.08 7.91 11.26
N SER A 118 19.05 9.24 11.31
CA SER A 118 19.96 10.08 10.52
C SER A 118 21.43 9.84 10.92
N GLY A 119 22.34 9.97 9.96
CA GLY A 119 23.80 9.80 10.16
C GLY A 119 24.29 8.35 10.16
N VAL A 120 23.39 7.37 10.05
CA VAL A 120 23.76 5.95 9.94
C VAL A 120 24.20 5.63 8.50
N GLN A 121 25.41 5.09 8.34
CA GLN A 121 25.95 4.70 7.02
C GLN A 121 25.52 3.30 6.58
N GLY A 122 25.08 2.45 7.52
CA GLY A 122 24.63 1.10 7.23
C GLY A 122 23.77 0.56 8.36
N LYS A 123 22.71 -0.16 7.98
CA LYS A 123 21.80 -0.80 8.93
C LYS A 123 21.47 -2.21 8.44
N THR A 124 21.73 -3.20 9.27
CA THR A 124 21.21 -4.57 9.11
C THR A 124 19.93 -4.69 9.93
N LEU A 125 18.91 -5.30 9.33
CA LEU A 125 17.61 -5.55 9.94
C LEU A 125 17.39 -7.05 9.89
N ASP A 126 17.60 -7.71 11.03
CA ASP A 126 17.45 -9.16 11.14
C ASP A 126 15.99 -9.52 11.46
N ASN A 127 15.56 -10.71 11.02
CA ASN A 127 14.26 -11.26 11.36
C ASN A 127 13.06 -10.34 11.04
N VAL A 128 13.13 -9.60 9.92
CA VAL A 128 12.07 -8.67 9.50
C VAL A 128 10.73 -9.38 9.34
N PHE A 129 10.75 -10.61 8.84
CA PHE A 129 9.60 -11.50 8.80
C PHE A 129 9.94 -12.79 9.54
N LEU A 130 9.02 -13.24 10.40
CA LEU A 130 9.14 -14.48 11.16
C LEU A 130 8.05 -15.45 10.70
N GLY A 131 8.44 -16.68 10.35
CA GLY A 131 7.52 -17.72 9.91
C GLY A 131 7.27 -17.70 8.40
N GLN A 132 6.09 -17.24 7.97
CA GLN A 132 5.74 -17.27 6.54
C GLN A 132 6.61 -16.29 5.74
N ILE A 133 7.37 -16.82 4.80
CA ILE A 133 8.22 -16.01 3.90
C ILE A 133 7.31 -15.38 2.84
N PRO A 134 7.33 -14.04 2.69
CA PRO A 134 6.56 -13.37 1.67
C PRO A 134 7.05 -13.78 0.26
N LYS A 135 6.11 -14.01 -0.66
CA LYS A 135 6.43 -14.28 -2.08
C LYS A 135 6.95 -13.06 -2.83
N ARG A 136 6.75 -11.87 -2.27
CA ARG A 136 7.09 -10.59 -2.86
C ARG A 136 7.37 -9.58 -1.76
N CYS A 137 8.53 -8.94 -1.81
CA CYS A 137 8.86 -7.79 -0.97
C CYS A 137 8.91 -6.52 -1.81
N ILE A 138 8.19 -5.49 -1.38
CA ILE A 138 8.29 -4.12 -1.89
C ILE A 138 8.91 -3.27 -0.80
N ILE A 139 9.91 -2.47 -1.17
CA ILE A 139 10.70 -1.67 -0.24
C ILE A 139 10.64 -0.22 -0.71
N GLY A 140 10.33 0.67 0.21
CA GLY A 140 10.32 2.11 -0.02
C GLY A 140 10.79 2.82 1.22
N PHE A 141 11.46 3.96 1.03
CA PHE A 141 11.88 4.83 2.11
C PHE A 141 11.08 6.11 2.04
N VAL A 142 10.64 6.60 3.18
CA VAL A 142 9.88 7.84 3.29
C VAL A 142 10.39 8.62 4.50
N ASN A 143 10.33 9.95 4.42
CA ASN A 143 10.70 10.80 5.53
C ASN A 143 9.81 10.51 6.76
N ASN A 144 10.40 10.32 7.94
CA ASN A 144 9.63 9.96 9.14
C ASN A 144 8.54 10.99 9.50
N THR A 145 8.79 12.29 9.29
CA THR A 145 7.77 13.33 9.51
C THR A 145 6.62 13.20 8.51
N ALA A 146 6.90 12.85 7.26
CA ALA A 146 5.88 12.62 6.25
C ALA A 146 5.05 11.37 6.58
N PHE A 147 5.69 10.26 6.94
CA PHE A 147 5.04 9.00 7.33
C PHE A 147 4.05 9.17 8.48
N ASN A 148 4.40 9.97 9.49
CA ASN A 148 3.51 10.25 10.64
C ASN A 148 2.40 11.28 10.34
N GLY A 149 2.43 11.88 9.14
CA GLY A 149 1.50 12.91 8.67
C GLY A 149 2.00 14.32 8.96
N SER A 150 2.15 15.13 7.92
CA SER A 150 2.50 16.54 7.96
C SER A 150 1.88 17.25 6.77
N PHE A 151 1.22 18.40 6.99
CA PHE A 151 0.63 19.17 5.88
C PHE A 151 1.67 19.60 4.84
N THR A 152 2.90 19.88 5.27
CA THR A 152 3.97 20.36 4.39
C THR A 152 4.75 19.25 3.69
N LYS A 153 4.45 17.96 3.95
CA LYS A 153 5.18 16.83 3.36
C LYS A 153 4.22 15.79 2.79
N ASN A 154 4.65 15.12 1.74
CA ASN A 154 3.88 14.06 1.11
C ASN A 154 4.26 12.68 1.70
N PRO A 155 3.35 11.94 2.36
CA PRO A 155 3.64 10.58 2.85
C PRO A 155 3.83 9.54 1.74
N PHE A 156 3.43 9.87 0.50
CA PHE A 156 3.59 9.01 -0.68
C PHE A 156 4.80 9.40 -1.53
N ASP A 157 5.63 10.32 -1.04
CA ASP A 157 6.91 10.67 -1.65
C ASP A 157 8.00 9.73 -1.15
N PHE A 158 8.28 8.69 -1.93
CA PHE A 158 9.34 7.76 -1.64
C PHE A 158 10.65 8.25 -2.24
N ASP A 159 11.64 8.46 -1.38
CA ASP A 159 12.97 8.92 -1.75
C ASP A 159 13.99 7.76 -1.62
N ASN A 160 15.13 7.88 -2.30
CA ASN A 160 16.23 6.93 -2.18
C ASN A 160 17.18 7.25 -1.02
N PHE A 161 17.15 8.49 -0.50
CA PHE A 161 18.01 8.98 0.59
C PHE A 161 19.51 8.70 0.39
N GLY A 162 19.97 8.67 -0.87
CA GLY A 162 21.38 8.43 -1.20
C GLY A 162 21.86 6.99 -0.93
N MET A 163 20.96 6.03 -0.75
CA MET A 163 21.33 4.63 -0.52
C MET A 163 22.19 4.11 -1.68
N ASN A 164 23.36 3.54 -1.39
CA ASN A 164 24.28 3.06 -2.44
C ASN A 164 24.50 1.53 -2.41
N LYS A 165 23.91 0.83 -1.43
CA LYS A 165 23.97 -0.62 -1.31
C LYS A 165 22.72 -1.16 -0.64
N PHE A 166 22.13 -2.19 -1.22
CA PHE A 166 21.01 -2.94 -0.67
C PHE A 166 21.24 -4.44 -0.83
N SER A 167 20.91 -5.23 0.19
CA SER A 167 21.02 -6.69 0.18
C SER A 167 19.90 -7.28 1.01
N LEU A 168 19.16 -8.22 0.42
CA LEU A 168 18.14 -9.00 1.11
C LEU A 168 18.65 -10.43 1.27
N TYR A 169 18.39 -11.04 2.42
CA TYR A 169 18.75 -12.41 2.73
C TYR A 169 17.49 -13.19 3.10
N ILE A 170 17.40 -14.42 2.61
CA ILE A 170 16.40 -15.42 2.99
C ILE A 170 17.18 -16.65 3.45
N ASP A 171 17.01 -17.07 4.70
CA ASP A 171 17.69 -18.22 5.30
C ASP A 171 19.21 -18.24 5.06
N GLY A 172 19.84 -17.06 5.17
CA GLY A 172 21.29 -16.87 4.95
C GLY A 172 21.71 -16.75 3.49
N MET A 173 20.82 -16.99 2.53
CA MET A 173 21.09 -16.82 1.10
C MET A 173 20.71 -15.43 0.62
N GLN A 174 21.62 -14.77 -0.10
CA GLN A 174 21.38 -13.43 -0.64
C GLN A 174 20.51 -13.47 -1.90
N ILE A 175 19.45 -12.65 -1.92
CA ILE A 175 18.53 -12.51 -3.04
C ILE A 175 18.36 -11.01 -3.37
N PRO A 176 18.71 -10.55 -4.58
CA PRO A 176 19.37 -11.31 -5.65
C PRO A 176 20.82 -11.68 -5.27
N SER A 177 21.44 -12.60 -6.01
CA SER A 177 22.79 -13.13 -5.71
C SER A 177 23.90 -12.09 -5.63
N LYS A 178 23.67 -10.90 -6.19
CA LYS A 178 24.53 -9.73 -6.04
C LYS A 178 23.76 -8.62 -5.34
N ALA A 179 24.42 -7.95 -4.41
CA ALA A 179 23.89 -6.74 -3.79
C ALA A 179 23.52 -5.71 -4.87
N LEU A 180 22.38 -5.05 -4.69
CA LEU A 180 22.05 -3.88 -5.51
C LEU A 180 22.95 -2.73 -5.06
N GLN A 181 23.68 -2.13 -6.00
CA GLN A 181 24.59 -1.01 -5.73
C GLN A 181 24.26 0.19 -6.62
N PRO A 182 23.15 0.89 -6.37
CA PRO A 182 22.76 2.03 -7.19
C PRO A 182 23.72 3.21 -7.01
N SER A 183 23.96 3.95 -8.09
CA SER A 183 24.55 5.28 -8.09
C SER A 183 23.57 6.27 -8.71
N PHE A 184 22.89 7.03 -7.86
CA PHE A 184 21.90 8.02 -8.29
C PHE A 184 22.53 9.21 -9.02
N SER A 185 23.72 9.64 -8.60
CA SER A 185 24.47 10.72 -9.26
C SER A 185 24.87 10.37 -10.69
N ASN A 186 25.18 9.10 -10.94
CA ASN A 186 25.67 8.63 -12.24
C ASN A 186 24.56 8.01 -13.10
N GLY A 187 23.30 8.08 -12.67
CA GLY A 187 22.17 7.50 -13.40
C GLY A 187 22.09 5.96 -13.36
N VAL A 188 22.91 5.28 -12.56
CA VAL A 188 22.97 3.81 -12.46
C VAL A 188 22.06 3.33 -11.34
N HIS A 189 20.75 3.37 -11.53
CA HIS A 189 19.77 2.96 -10.51
C HIS A 189 18.54 2.21 -11.05
N THR A 190 18.41 2.07 -12.38
CA THR A 190 17.25 1.45 -13.02
C THR A 190 17.01 0.01 -12.56
N ILE A 191 18.06 -0.79 -12.42
CA ILE A 191 17.95 -2.19 -11.95
C ILE A 191 17.34 -2.24 -10.56
N MET A 192 17.72 -1.32 -9.67
CA MET A 192 17.20 -1.28 -8.31
C MET A 192 15.69 -1.00 -8.30
N TYR A 193 15.23 0.03 -9.01
CA TYR A 193 13.79 0.31 -9.11
C TYR A 193 13.02 -0.79 -9.83
N HIS A 194 13.60 -1.39 -10.86
CA HIS A 194 13.02 -2.55 -11.53
C HIS A 194 12.84 -3.72 -10.56
N THR A 195 13.88 -4.07 -9.79
CA THR A 195 13.81 -5.12 -8.77
C THR A 195 12.82 -4.80 -7.66
N PHE A 196 12.75 -3.54 -7.19
CA PHE A 196 11.81 -3.13 -6.14
C PHE A 196 10.35 -3.14 -6.62
N SER A 197 10.10 -2.77 -7.88
CA SER A 197 8.75 -2.70 -8.47
C SER A 197 8.20 -4.05 -8.91
N GLN A 198 9.02 -4.91 -9.51
CA GLN A 198 8.61 -6.28 -9.83
C GLN A 198 8.51 -7.16 -8.58
N GLY A 199 9.15 -6.71 -7.48
CA GLY A 199 9.31 -7.46 -6.27
C GLY A 199 10.53 -8.37 -6.33
N LEU A 200 11.20 -8.51 -5.19
CA LEU A 200 12.32 -9.44 -5.03
C LEU A 200 11.77 -10.88 -5.09
N VAL A 201 11.88 -11.48 -6.28
CA VAL A 201 11.69 -12.88 -6.73
C VAL A 201 10.55 -13.69 -6.08
N SER A 202 9.66 -14.16 -6.96
CA SER A 202 8.72 -15.26 -6.74
C SER A 202 9.46 -16.54 -6.35
N ILE A 203 9.23 -17.01 -5.13
CA ILE A 203 9.55 -18.38 -4.71
C ILE A 203 8.59 -19.29 -5.48
N SER A 204 9.08 -19.98 -6.52
CA SER A 204 8.36 -21.08 -7.17
C SER A 204 8.47 -22.35 -6.35
#